data_AF-A0A7Y4TJJ4-F1
#
_entry.id   AF-A0A7Y4TJJ4-F1
#
_cell.length_a   1.000
_cell.length_b   1.000
_cell.length_c   1.000
_cell.angle_alpha   90.00
_cell.angle_beta   90.00
_cell.angle_gamma   90.00
#
_symmetry.space_group_name_H-M   'P 1'
#
loop_
_entity.id
_entity.type
_entity.pdbx_description
1 polymer ?
#
loop_
_entity_poly.entity_id
_entity_poly.type
_entity_poly.pdbx_seq_one_letter_code
_entity_poly.pdbx_strand_id
1 'polypeptide(L)'
;MRGYDFSTKEIGEILNFQIGRSRKLIARERILQFNPTSAKELVQAYLNLYGSANKELLNVVKDIVQEKGFGAEITEDFDDYIAIINRKLELENFENRLTETTSPIPTLNEIDALNGYDFEGFLNELFSRMGYSVEQTRLSGDQGADVVVLKFGEKIVIQAKRFQGNVGNYAVQEIMAAISLYNAQRGMVVTNSYFTKSAKELAVANKIELVDRDALEKLIKDNW
;
A
#
# COMPACT_ATOMS: atom_id res chain seq x y z
N MET A 1 -29.28 3.16 -36.11
CA MET A 1 -28.66 3.50 -34.81
C MET A 1 -27.91 4.81 -34.98
N ARG A 2 -28.24 5.86 -34.22
CA ARG A 2 -27.39 7.07 -34.15
C ARG A 2 -26.22 6.72 -33.23
N GLY A 3 -25.06 6.43 -33.81
CA GLY A 3 -23.84 6.32 -33.04
C GLY A 3 -23.43 7.73 -32.59
N TYR A 4 -23.24 7.92 -31.29
CA TYR A 4 -22.52 9.08 -30.80
C TYR A 4 -21.04 8.83 -31.07
N ASP A 5 -20.43 9.69 -31.89
CA ASP A 5 -19.01 9.64 -32.21
C ASP A 5 -18.29 10.51 -31.18
N PHE A 6 -17.86 9.89 -30.07
CA PHE A 6 -17.09 10.58 -29.04
C PHE A 6 -15.64 10.70 -29.51
N SER A 7 -15.10 11.91 -29.47
CA SER A 7 -13.67 12.12 -29.68
C SER A 7 -12.85 11.36 -28.63
N THR A 8 -11.62 11.00 -28.96
CA THR A 8 -10.67 10.34 -28.04
C THR A 8 -10.47 11.12 -26.74
N LYS A 9 -10.65 12.45 -26.79
CA LYS A 9 -10.61 13.34 -25.63
C LYS A 9 -11.82 13.17 -24.73
N GLU A 10 -13.03 13.12 -25.28
CA GLU A 10 -14.28 12.91 -24.53
C GLU A 10 -14.32 11.52 -23.89
N ILE A 11 -13.83 10.49 -24.60
CA ILE A 11 -13.68 9.14 -24.03
C ILE A 11 -12.71 9.15 -22.86
N GLY A 12 -11.58 9.85 -22.99
CA GLY A 12 -10.60 10.00 -21.90
C GLY A 12 -11.18 10.71 -20.67
N GLU A 13 -11.98 11.76 -20.87
CA GLU A 13 -12.66 12.49 -19.77
C GLU A 13 -13.70 11.61 -19.05
N ILE A 14 -14.51 10.86 -19.81
CA ILE A 14 -15.51 9.93 -19.24
C ILE A 14 -14.84 8.81 -18.45
N LEU A 15 -13.78 8.20 -18.99
CA LEU A 15 -13.04 7.14 -18.32
C LEU A 15 -12.35 7.64 -17.04
N ASN A 16 -11.69 8.79 -17.09
CA ASN A 16 -11.07 9.40 -15.91
C ASN A 16 -12.11 9.72 -14.83
N PHE A 17 -13.29 10.19 -15.23
CA PHE A 17 -14.40 10.43 -14.30
C PHE A 17 -14.91 9.14 -13.66
N GLN A 18 -15.10 8.06 -14.43
CA GLN A 18 -15.51 6.75 -13.90
C GLN A 18 -14.44 6.14 -12.98
N ILE A 19 -13.16 6.20 -13.38
CA ILE A 19 -12.04 5.69 -12.58
C ILE A 19 -11.92 6.46 -11.26
N GLY A 20 -11.99 7.79 -11.29
CA GLY A 20 -11.97 8.63 -10.08
C GLY A 20 -13.13 8.31 -9.13
N ARG A 21 -14.33 8.06 -9.68
CA ARG A 21 -15.51 7.66 -8.88
C ARG A 21 -15.32 6.28 -8.24
N SER A 22 -14.78 5.30 -8.97
CA SER A 22 -14.46 3.98 -8.44
C SER A 22 -13.39 4.06 -7.35
N ARG A 23 -12.34 4.87 -7.53
CA ARG A 23 -11.29 5.06 -6.52
C ARG A 23 -11.83 5.64 -5.21
N LYS A 24 -12.66 6.69 -5.28
CA LYS A 24 -13.28 7.29 -4.10
C LYS A 24 -14.21 6.32 -3.37
N LEU A 25 -14.97 5.51 -4.11
CA LEU A 25 -15.86 4.50 -3.54
C LEU A 25 -15.06 3.41 -2.80
N ILE A 26 -14.03 2.87 -3.43
CA ILE A 26 -13.14 1.87 -2.80
C ILE A 26 -12.47 2.48 -1.57
N ALA A 27 -12.00 3.73 -1.66
CA ALA A 27 -11.34 4.38 -0.55
C ALA A 27 -12.27 4.53 0.65
N ARG A 28 -13.51 4.93 0.39
CA ARG A 28 -14.57 5.04 1.38
C ARG A 28 -14.85 3.70 2.07
N GLU A 29 -15.08 2.63 1.29
CA GLU A 29 -15.34 1.29 1.83
C GLU A 29 -14.21 0.83 2.74
N ARG A 30 -12.96 1.01 2.31
CA ARG A 30 -11.78 0.65 3.11
C ARG A 30 -11.68 1.44 4.41
N ILE A 31 -11.88 2.76 4.37
CA ILE A 31 -11.86 3.59 5.59
C ILE A 31 -12.94 3.12 6.58
N LEU A 32 -14.14 2.80 6.08
CA LEU A 32 -15.25 2.39 6.93
C LEU A 32 -15.12 0.98 7.52
N GLN A 33 -14.29 0.10 6.94
CA GLN A 33 -13.99 -1.22 7.51
C GLN A 33 -13.33 -1.14 8.90
N PHE A 34 -12.63 -0.04 9.19
CA PHE A 34 -12.06 0.23 10.52
C PHE A 34 -13.11 0.61 11.57
N ASN A 35 -14.39 0.73 11.18
CA ASN A 35 -15.50 1.13 12.04
C ASN A 35 -15.21 2.37 12.92
N PRO A 36 -14.76 3.49 12.33
CA PRO A 36 -14.41 4.68 13.11
C PRO A 36 -15.63 5.23 13.85
N THR A 37 -15.42 5.55 15.13
CA THR A 37 -16.43 6.08 16.06
C THR A 37 -16.25 7.57 16.38
N SER A 38 -15.16 8.18 15.90
CA SER A 38 -14.82 9.60 16.08
C SER A 38 -14.16 10.19 14.81
N ALA A 39 -14.08 11.53 14.72
CA ALA A 39 -13.32 12.21 13.66
C ALA A 39 -11.85 11.79 13.69
N LYS A 40 -11.28 11.65 14.90
CA LYS A 40 -9.90 11.21 15.11
C LYS A 40 -9.68 9.83 14.50
N GLU A 41 -10.50 8.84 14.85
CA GLU A 41 -10.36 7.46 14.34
C GLU A 41 -10.58 7.37 12.83
N LEU A 42 -11.48 8.19 12.28
CA LEU A 42 -11.70 8.25 10.85
C LEU A 42 -10.47 8.80 10.11
N VAL A 43 -9.92 9.91 10.59
CA VAL A 43 -8.69 10.51 10.06
C VAL A 43 -7.52 9.56 10.23
N GLN A 44 -7.45 8.85 11.34
CA GLN A 44 -6.45 7.83 11.63
C GLN A 44 -6.48 6.71 10.58
N ALA A 45 -7.66 6.14 10.33
CA ALA A 45 -7.84 5.10 9.33
C ALA A 45 -7.45 5.59 7.93
N TYR A 46 -7.82 6.83 7.58
CA TYR A 46 -7.41 7.45 6.33
C TYR A 46 -5.89 7.64 6.22
N LEU A 47 -5.24 8.20 7.24
CA LEU A 47 -3.80 8.47 7.22
C LEU A 47 -2.99 7.18 7.19
N ASN A 48 -3.43 6.15 7.92
CA ASN A 48 -2.83 4.83 7.83
C ASN A 48 -2.93 4.32 6.39
N LEU A 49 -4.13 4.28 5.82
CA LEU A 49 -4.40 3.71 4.49
C LEU A 49 -3.77 4.48 3.31
N TYR A 50 -3.68 5.80 3.37
CA TYR A 50 -3.37 6.65 2.20
C TYR A 50 -2.28 7.71 2.44
N GLY A 51 -1.82 7.87 3.67
CA GLY A 51 -0.90 8.95 4.05
C GLY A 51 -1.52 10.35 3.95
N SER A 52 -0.73 11.36 4.30
CA SER A 52 -1.17 12.77 4.29
C SER A 52 -1.09 13.43 2.90
N ALA A 53 -0.40 12.82 1.94
CA ALA A 53 -0.15 13.42 0.62
C ALA A 53 -1.34 13.31 -0.36
N ASN A 54 -2.30 12.40 -0.14
CA ASN A 54 -3.36 12.09 -1.10
C ASN A 54 -4.59 13.02 -0.98
N LYS A 55 -4.42 14.28 -1.41
CA LYS A 55 -5.49 15.31 -1.33
C LYS A 55 -6.78 14.96 -2.06
N GLU A 56 -6.75 14.08 -3.07
CA GLU A 56 -7.95 13.70 -3.81
C GLU A 56 -8.92 12.88 -2.95
N LEU A 57 -8.38 11.99 -2.11
CA LEU A 57 -9.15 11.15 -1.19
C LEU A 57 -9.56 11.90 0.09
N LEU A 58 -8.94 13.04 0.38
CA LEU A 58 -9.29 13.88 1.52
C LEU A 58 -10.77 14.30 1.52
N ASN A 59 -11.33 14.57 0.34
CA ASN A 59 -12.75 14.90 0.20
C ASN A 59 -13.66 13.74 0.64
N VAL A 60 -13.23 12.48 0.45
CA VAL A 60 -13.98 11.31 0.95
C VAL A 60 -14.06 11.34 2.47
N VAL A 61 -12.97 11.71 3.15
CA VAL A 61 -12.95 11.84 4.61
C VAL A 61 -13.87 12.98 5.06
N LYS A 62 -13.82 14.13 4.40
CA LYS A 62 -14.70 15.28 4.66
C LYS A 62 -16.17 14.87 4.54
N ASP A 63 -16.53 14.14 3.49
CA ASP A 63 -17.89 13.63 3.27
C ASP A 63 -18.32 12.70 4.42
N ILE A 64 -17.47 11.72 4.79
CA ILE A 64 -17.79 10.77 5.88
C ILE A 64 -17.94 11.49 7.23
N VAL A 65 -17.13 12.51 7.53
CA VAL A 65 -17.23 13.31 8.76
C VAL A 65 -18.59 13.97 8.88
N GLN A 66 -19.08 14.58 7.79
CA GLN A 66 -20.39 15.23 7.77
C GLN A 66 -21.51 14.20 7.95
N GLU A 67 -21.46 13.10 7.21
CA GLU A 67 -22.49 12.05 7.24
C GLU A 67 -22.59 11.33 8.59
N LYS A 68 -21.46 11.08 9.27
CA LYS A 68 -21.43 10.47 10.60
C LYS A 68 -21.62 11.46 11.74
N GLY A 69 -21.70 12.75 11.46
CA GLY A 69 -21.88 13.79 12.48
C GLY A 69 -20.63 14.06 13.34
N PHE A 70 -19.44 13.72 12.84
CA PHE A 70 -18.17 13.93 13.57
C PHE A 70 -17.65 15.37 13.47
N GLY A 71 -18.31 16.24 12.71
CA GLY A 71 -17.85 17.60 12.46
C GLY A 71 -17.65 18.45 13.72
N ALA A 72 -18.40 18.18 14.80
CA ALA A 72 -18.26 18.92 16.06
C ALA A 72 -16.93 18.68 16.78
N GLU A 73 -16.22 17.58 16.48
CA GLU A 73 -14.90 17.27 17.05
C GLU A 73 -13.76 18.05 16.38
N ILE A 74 -14.01 18.62 15.19
CA ILE A 74 -13.04 19.35 14.39
C ILE A 74 -13.23 20.84 14.68
N THR A 75 -12.35 21.37 15.53
CA THR A 75 -12.42 22.76 16.01
C THR A 75 -11.55 23.72 15.19
N GLU A 76 -10.65 23.19 14.37
CA GLU A 76 -9.74 23.92 13.50
C GLU A 76 -10.10 23.70 12.02
N ASP A 77 -9.34 24.31 11.10
CA ASP A 77 -9.48 23.95 9.69
C ASP A 77 -9.21 22.45 9.49
N PHE A 78 -9.92 21.82 8.56
CA PHE A 78 -9.82 20.37 8.38
C PHE A 78 -8.42 19.94 7.96
N ASP A 79 -7.73 20.74 7.13
CA ASP A 79 -6.39 20.41 6.66
C ASP A 79 -5.39 20.51 7.83
N ASP A 80 -5.57 21.49 8.73
CA ASP A 80 -4.79 21.62 9.97
C ASP A 80 -5.07 20.46 10.95
N TYR A 81 -6.35 20.08 11.10
CA TYR A 81 -6.74 18.93 11.93
C TYR A 81 -6.05 17.64 11.48
N ILE A 82 -6.02 17.38 10.17
CA ILE A 82 -5.32 16.23 9.59
C ILE A 82 -3.83 16.30 9.89
N ALA A 83 -3.20 17.47 9.71
CA ALA A 83 -1.79 17.67 10.00
C ALA A 83 -1.44 17.41 11.48
N ILE A 84 -2.32 17.82 12.39
CA ILE A 84 -2.18 17.56 13.83
C ILE A 84 -2.24 16.06 14.13
N ILE A 85 -3.23 15.35 13.57
CA ILE A 85 -3.34 13.90 13.78
C ILE A 85 -2.14 13.16 13.17
N ASN A 86 -1.72 13.53 11.96
CA ASN A 86 -0.54 12.96 11.31
C ASN A 86 0.72 13.14 12.17
N ARG A 87 0.94 14.33 12.73
CA ARG A 87 2.08 14.59 13.60
C ARG A 87 2.01 13.80 14.90
N LYS A 88 0.82 13.67 15.52
CA LYS A 88 0.63 12.84 16.71
C LYS A 88 0.93 11.38 16.43
N LEU A 89 0.55 10.88 15.26
CA LEU A 89 0.86 9.51 14.84
C LEU A 89 2.33 9.27 14.59
N GLU A 90 2.99 10.19 13.91
CA GLU A 90 4.42 10.12 13.68
C GLU A 90 5.18 10.10 15.01
N LEU A 91 4.72 10.89 15.99
CA LEU A 91 5.25 10.92 17.35
C LEU A 91 4.97 9.61 18.09
N GLU A 92 3.74 9.10 18.09
CA GLU A 92 3.39 7.82 18.73
C GLU A 92 4.21 6.66 18.13
N ASN A 93 4.32 6.61 16.80
CA ASN A 93 5.17 5.64 16.12
C ASN A 93 6.65 5.81 16.47
N PHE A 94 7.11 7.05 16.68
CA PHE A 94 8.48 7.31 17.13
C PHE A 94 8.73 6.88 18.57
N GLU A 95 7.80 7.18 19.48
CA GLU A 95 7.86 6.76 20.88
C GLU A 95 7.80 5.23 21.01
N ASN A 96 6.96 4.57 20.22
CA ASN A 96 6.91 3.11 20.11
C ASN A 96 8.28 2.57 19.67
N ARG A 97 8.91 3.15 18.64
CA ARG A 97 10.27 2.76 18.22
C ARG A 97 11.34 2.99 19.28
N LEU A 98 11.19 3.99 20.15
CA LEU A 98 12.14 4.26 21.24
C LEU A 98 11.95 3.30 22.43
N THR A 99 10.74 2.78 22.62
CA THR A 99 10.36 1.94 23.76
C THR A 99 10.35 0.45 23.42
N GLU A 100 10.30 0.09 22.13
CA GLU A 100 10.49 -1.26 21.60
C GLU A 100 11.98 -1.69 21.71
N THR A 101 12.47 -1.93 22.92
CA THR A 101 13.80 -2.54 23.11
C THR A 101 13.84 -4.03 22.76
N THR A 102 12.70 -4.68 22.49
CA THR A 102 12.60 -6.04 21.91
C THR A 102 11.20 -6.26 21.34
N SER A 103 10.92 -5.82 20.11
CA SER A 103 9.72 -6.31 19.42
C SER A 103 9.91 -7.80 19.14
N PRO A 104 8.99 -8.68 19.58
CA PRO A 104 9.13 -10.10 19.30
C PRO A 104 9.17 -10.31 17.79
N ILE A 105 10.08 -11.19 17.34
CA ILE A 105 10.24 -11.54 15.93
C ILE A 105 8.89 -12.06 15.41
N PRO A 106 8.27 -11.42 14.40
CA PRO A 106 6.98 -11.82 13.86
C PRO A 106 7.03 -13.26 13.38
N THR A 107 6.07 -14.05 13.82
CA THR A 107 5.93 -15.43 13.37
C THR A 107 5.24 -15.48 12.02
N LEU A 108 5.51 -16.52 11.22
CA LEU A 108 4.82 -16.70 9.94
C LEU A 108 3.30 -16.84 10.11
N ASN A 109 2.82 -17.33 11.25
CA ASN A 109 1.39 -17.44 11.54
C ASN A 109 0.73 -16.06 11.70
N GLU A 110 1.42 -15.12 12.34
CA GLU A 110 0.95 -13.73 12.45
C GLU A 110 0.93 -13.07 11.06
N ILE A 111 1.95 -13.33 10.24
CA ILE A 111 2.02 -12.85 8.85
C ILE A 111 0.88 -13.45 7.99
N ASP A 112 0.56 -14.72 8.18
CA ASP A 112 -0.52 -15.40 7.45
C ASP A 112 -1.91 -14.81 7.78
N ALA A 113 -2.06 -14.25 8.99
CA ALA A 113 -3.28 -13.61 9.47
C ALA A 113 -3.44 -12.16 9.00
N LEU A 114 -2.38 -11.52 8.50
CA LEU A 114 -2.45 -10.18 7.92
C LEU A 114 -3.34 -10.17 6.68
N ASN A 115 -4.04 -9.07 6.45
CA ASN A 115 -4.64 -8.83 5.13
C ASN A 115 -3.55 -8.35 4.15
N GLY A 116 -3.89 -8.20 2.86
CA GLY A 116 -2.91 -7.79 1.84
C GLY A 116 -2.24 -6.45 2.13
N TYR A 117 -3.01 -5.49 2.66
CA TYR A 117 -2.53 -4.15 2.98
C TYR A 117 -1.61 -4.16 4.21
N ASP A 118 -1.99 -4.88 5.26
CA ASP A 118 -1.14 -5.02 6.44
C ASP A 118 0.16 -5.76 6.11
N PHE A 119 0.11 -6.70 5.15
CA PHE A 119 1.31 -7.37 4.64
C PHE A 119 2.23 -6.40 3.87
N GLU A 120 1.69 -5.46 3.10
CA GLU A 120 2.49 -4.38 2.47
C GLU A 120 3.15 -3.48 3.54
N GLY A 121 2.38 -3.10 4.57
CA GLY A 121 2.89 -2.33 5.71
C GLY A 121 4.02 -3.05 6.45
N PHE A 122 3.85 -4.35 6.70
CA PHE A 122 4.87 -5.22 7.26
C PHE A 122 6.14 -5.27 6.40
N LEU A 123 6.01 -5.39 5.08
CA LEU A 123 7.17 -5.38 4.19
C LEU A 123 7.88 -4.03 4.19
N ASN A 124 7.14 -2.91 4.22
CA ASN A 124 7.75 -1.58 4.38
C ASN A 124 8.64 -1.53 5.63
N GLU A 125 8.15 -2.04 6.76
CA GLU A 125 8.92 -2.09 7.99
C GLU A 125 10.14 -3.01 7.86
N LEU A 126 9.96 -4.23 7.36
CA LEU A 126 11.05 -5.20 7.17
C LEU A 126 12.17 -4.62 6.29
N PHE A 127 11.83 -4.02 5.14
CA PHE A 127 12.83 -3.40 4.27
C PHE A 127 13.46 -2.16 4.90
N SER A 128 12.70 -1.37 5.67
CA SER A 128 13.28 -0.27 6.45
C SER A 128 14.30 -0.77 7.47
N ARG A 129 14.01 -1.87 8.19
CA ARG A 129 14.94 -2.51 9.15
C ARG A 129 16.19 -3.07 8.45
N MET A 130 16.03 -3.58 7.23
CA MET A 130 17.15 -3.97 6.34
C MET A 130 17.98 -2.76 5.82
N GLY A 131 17.64 -1.53 6.21
CA GLY A 131 18.36 -0.31 5.84
C GLY A 131 18.03 0.23 4.45
N TYR A 132 16.84 -0.06 3.93
CA TYR A 132 16.32 0.58 2.72
C TYR A 132 15.54 1.85 3.08
N SER A 133 15.59 2.85 2.20
CA SER A 133 14.61 3.95 2.22
C SER A 133 13.35 3.48 1.50
N VAL A 134 12.22 3.51 2.19
CA VAL A 134 10.92 3.13 1.61
C VAL A 134 10.23 4.37 1.05
N GLU A 135 9.90 4.35 -0.24
CA GLU A 135 9.04 5.35 -0.87
C GLU A 135 7.58 4.88 -0.77
N GLN A 136 6.71 5.68 -0.15
CA GLN A 136 5.27 5.42 -0.22
C GLN A 136 4.79 5.58 -1.66
N THR A 137 4.29 4.51 -2.27
CA THR A 137 3.62 4.59 -3.56
C THR A 137 2.32 5.38 -3.40
N ARG A 138 1.90 6.07 -4.47
CA ARG A 138 0.58 6.72 -4.47
C ARG A 138 -0.48 5.63 -4.49
N LEU A 139 -0.97 5.28 -3.31
CA LEU A 139 -2.09 4.36 -3.09
C LEU A 139 -3.34 4.78 -3.88
N SER A 140 -3.39 4.39 -5.14
CA SER A 140 -4.56 3.91 -5.87
C SER A 140 -4.19 3.70 -7.34
N GLY A 141 -4.33 2.44 -7.80
CA GLY A 141 -4.30 2.05 -9.22
C GLY A 141 -2.95 1.59 -9.74
N ASP A 142 -2.15 0.92 -8.90
CA ASP A 142 -0.80 0.52 -9.24
C ASP A 142 -0.75 -0.53 -10.34
N GLN A 143 0.04 -0.22 -11.36
CA GLN A 143 0.40 -1.13 -12.43
C GLN A 143 1.50 -2.10 -11.92
N GLY A 144 1.21 -2.83 -10.83
CA GLY A 144 2.01 -3.97 -10.36
C GLY A 144 3.13 -3.75 -9.34
N ALA A 145 3.16 -2.63 -8.59
CA ALA A 145 4.08 -2.46 -7.47
C ALA A 145 3.36 -1.92 -6.24
N ASP A 146 3.52 -2.63 -5.12
CA ASP A 146 2.89 -2.28 -3.84
C ASP A 146 3.89 -1.56 -2.92
N VAL A 147 5.18 -1.87 -3.03
CA VAL A 147 6.26 -1.26 -2.24
C VAL A 147 7.41 -0.81 -3.15
N VAL A 148 7.97 0.38 -2.92
CA VAL A 148 9.15 0.88 -3.65
C VAL A 148 10.24 1.20 -2.64
N VAL A 149 11.43 0.63 -2.84
CA VAL A 149 12.56 0.80 -1.94
C VAL A 149 13.81 1.27 -2.67
N LEU A 150 14.63 2.03 -1.97
CA LEU A 150 15.88 2.58 -2.47
C LEU A 150 17.02 2.26 -1.50
N LYS A 151 18.11 1.71 -2.00
CA LYS A 151 19.35 1.51 -1.23
C LYS A 151 20.57 1.68 -2.12
N PHE A 152 21.54 2.47 -1.67
CA PHE A 152 22.76 2.77 -2.43
C PHE A 152 22.52 3.26 -3.87
N GLY A 153 21.44 4.01 -4.10
CA GLY A 153 21.07 4.52 -5.43
C GLY A 153 20.35 3.52 -6.33
N GLU A 154 20.12 2.29 -5.87
CA GLU A 154 19.36 1.27 -6.57
C GLU A 154 17.89 1.27 -6.16
N LYS A 155 16.98 1.56 -7.11
CA LYS A 155 15.53 1.51 -6.89
C LYS A 155 15.00 0.13 -7.25
N ILE A 156 14.25 -0.45 -6.31
CA ILE A 156 13.61 -1.75 -6.43
C ILE A 156 12.11 -1.56 -6.26
N VAL A 157 11.33 -2.08 -7.19
CA VAL A 157 9.87 -2.21 -7.05
C VAL A 157 9.55 -3.60 -6.52
N ILE A 158 8.59 -3.68 -5.61
CA ILE A 158 8.18 -4.91 -4.95
C ILE A 158 6.66 -5.10 -5.11
N GLN A 159 6.26 -6.27 -5.59
CA GLN A 159 4.87 -6.75 -5.52
C GLN A 159 4.73 -7.67 -4.31
N ALA A 160 3.87 -7.29 -3.37
CA ALA A 160 3.45 -8.06 -2.23
C ALA A 160 2.25 -8.95 -2.60
N LYS A 161 2.36 -10.26 -2.37
CA LYS A 161 1.25 -11.20 -2.56
C LYS A 161 1.02 -11.98 -1.27
N ARG A 162 0.10 -11.48 -0.43
CA ARG A 162 -0.46 -12.28 0.66
C ARG A 162 -1.44 -13.30 0.09
N PHE A 163 -1.07 -14.57 0.01
CA PHE A 163 -1.86 -15.60 -0.70
C PHE A 163 -1.99 -16.93 0.08
N GLN A 164 -3.12 -17.64 -0.11
CA GLN A 164 -3.38 -18.94 0.57
C GLN A 164 -2.89 -20.12 -0.26
N GLY A 165 -2.83 -19.96 -1.59
CA GLY A 165 -2.29 -20.96 -2.52
C GLY A 165 -0.92 -20.56 -3.05
N ASN A 166 -0.50 -21.19 -4.13
CA ASN A 166 0.75 -20.84 -4.80
C ASN A 166 0.57 -19.61 -5.70
N VAL A 167 1.59 -18.74 -5.71
CA VAL A 167 1.64 -17.55 -6.56
C VAL A 167 2.07 -17.94 -7.98
N GLY A 168 1.25 -17.59 -8.97
CA GLY A 168 1.47 -17.89 -10.39
C GLY A 168 2.14 -16.76 -11.18
N ASN A 169 2.24 -16.95 -12.49
CA ASN A 169 2.96 -16.06 -13.41
C ASN A 169 2.46 -14.62 -13.39
N TYR A 170 1.19 -14.40 -13.07
CA TYR A 170 0.57 -13.07 -13.11
C TYR A 170 1.31 -12.06 -12.22
N ALA A 171 1.73 -12.47 -11.01
CA ALA A 171 2.49 -11.59 -10.11
C ALA A 171 3.86 -11.19 -10.71
N VAL A 172 4.50 -12.09 -11.46
CA VAL A 172 5.77 -11.82 -12.15
C VAL A 172 5.55 -10.89 -13.34
N GLN A 173 4.43 -11.04 -14.05
CA GLN A 173 4.08 -10.15 -15.17
C GLN A 173 3.75 -8.73 -14.69
N GLU A 174 3.03 -8.60 -13.58
CA GLU A 174 2.72 -7.31 -12.95
C GLU A 174 4.00 -6.56 -12.57
N ILE A 175 4.93 -7.21 -11.89
CA ILE A 175 6.17 -6.54 -11.46
C ILE A 175 7.06 -6.14 -12.65
N MET A 176 7.06 -6.92 -13.74
CA MET A 176 7.78 -6.55 -14.97
C MET A 176 7.26 -5.24 -15.56
N ALA A 177 5.94 -5.02 -15.54
CA ALA A 177 5.34 -3.76 -15.98
C ALA A 177 5.72 -2.62 -15.02
N ALA A 178 5.69 -2.88 -13.72
CA ALA A 178 6.01 -1.88 -12.70
C ALA A 178 7.45 -1.37 -12.78
N ILE A 179 8.43 -2.25 -13.07
CA ILE A 179 9.84 -1.83 -13.24
C ILE A 179 9.94 -0.68 -14.24
N SER A 180 9.27 -0.82 -15.39
CA SER A 180 9.28 0.20 -16.44
C SER A 180 8.54 1.46 -16.01
N LEU A 181 7.35 1.31 -15.41
CA LEU A 181 6.54 2.45 -14.97
C LEU A 181 7.29 3.33 -13.95
N TYR A 182 7.95 2.69 -12.99
CA TYR A 182 8.64 3.36 -11.89
C TYR A 182 10.09 3.71 -12.20
N ASN A 183 10.58 3.40 -13.41
CA ASN A 183 11.97 3.55 -13.82
C ASN A 183 12.95 2.93 -12.79
N ALA A 184 12.59 1.74 -12.31
CA ALA A 184 13.35 0.98 -11.31
C ALA A 184 14.41 0.11 -12.00
N GLN A 185 15.47 -0.22 -11.27
CA GLN A 185 16.54 -1.08 -11.79
C GLN A 185 16.21 -2.57 -11.60
N ARG A 186 15.42 -2.90 -10.57
CA ARG A 186 15.08 -4.29 -10.21
C ARG A 186 13.61 -4.41 -9.82
N GLY A 187 13.08 -5.62 -9.96
CA GLY A 187 11.76 -5.98 -9.47
C GLY A 187 11.80 -7.25 -8.64
N MET A 188 10.96 -7.28 -7.62
CA MET A 188 10.86 -8.39 -6.67
C MET A 188 9.40 -8.73 -6.42
N VAL A 189 9.10 -10.02 -6.25
CA VAL A 189 7.81 -10.49 -5.75
C VAL A 189 8.03 -11.14 -4.40
N VAL A 190 7.30 -10.68 -3.39
CA VAL A 190 7.36 -11.20 -2.03
C VAL A 190 6.02 -11.81 -1.66
N THR A 191 6.03 -13.02 -1.08
CA THR A 191 4.80 -13.71 -0.65
C THR A 191 5.02 -14.46 0.65
N ASN A 192 3.96 -14.59 1.44
CA ASN A 192 3.91 -15.49 2.59
C ASN A 192 3.77 -16.98 2.18
N SER A 193 3.64 -17.27 0.88
CA SER A 193 3.40 -18.61 0.33
C SER A 193 4.55 -19.03 -0.61
N TYR A 194 4.29 -19.92 -1.57
CA TYR A 194 5.28 -20.42 -2.53
C TYR A 194 4.88 -20.08 -3.96
N PHE A 195 5.87 -20.00 -4.85
CA PHE A 195 5.65 -19.79 -6.27
C PHE A 195 5.43 -21.09 -7.02
N THR A 196 4.59 -21.06 -8.06
CA THR A 196 4.50 -22.19 -9.02
C THR A 196 5.82 -22.35 -9.78
N LYS A 197 6.07 -23.56 -10.31
CA LYS A 197 7.25 -23.82 -11.15
C LYS A 197 7.34 -22.84 -12.33
N SER A 198 6.21 -22.60 -13.00
CA SER A 198 6.13 -21.69 -14.13
C SER A 198 6.46 -20.24 -13.75
N ALA A 199 6.09 -19.81 -12.54
CA ALA A 199 6.38 -18.47 -12.06
C ALA A 199 7.89 -18.32 -11.77
N LYS A 200 8.51 -19.36 -11.18
CA LYS A 200 9.96 -19.42 -10.98
C LYS A 200 10.72 -19.35 -12.31
N GLU A 201 10.30 -20.15 -13.30
CA GLU A 201 10.89 -20.13 -14.65
C GLU A 201 10.77 -18.75 -15.32
N LEU A 202 9.59 -18.11 -15.25
CA LEU A 202 9.36 -16.78 -15.80
C LEU A 202 10.21 -15.71 -15.09
N ALA A 203 10.32 -15.78 -13.76
CA ALA A 203 11.10 -14.84 -12.97
C ALA A 203 12.59 -14.91 -13.32
N VAL A 204 13.14 -16.13 -13.44
CA VAL A 204 14.54 -16.33 -13.86
C VAL A 204 14.79 -15.73 -15.25
N ALA A 205 13.89 -15.98 -16.21
CA ALA A 205 14.02 -15.45 -17.57
C ALA A 205 14.03 -13.91 -17.62
N ASN A 206 13.34 -13.25 -16.67
CA ASN A 206 13.19 -11.80 -16.62
C ASN A 206 13.98 -11.13 -15.50
N LYS A 207 14.88 -11.87 -14.82
CA LYS A 207 15.69 -11.39 -13.69
C LYS A 207 14.86 -10.76 -12.56
N ILE A 208 13.68 -11.33 -12.30
CA ILE A 208 12.82 -10.95 -11.18
C ILE A 208 13.21 -11.76 -9.95
N GLU A 209 13.35 -11.07 -8.83
CA GLU A 209 13.60 -11.73 -7.55
C GLU A 209 12.32 -12.28 -6.95
N LEU A 210 12.42 -13.48 -6.39
CA LEU A 210 11.32 -14.15 -5.72
C LEU A 210 11.70 -14.39 -4.27
N VAL A 211 10.90 -13.85 -3.35
CA VAL A 211 10.98 -14.13 -1.92
C VAL A 211 9.74 -14.93 -1.56
N ASP A 212 9.88 -16.25 -1.50
CA ASP A 212 8.84 -17.16 -1.01
C ASP A 212 8.90 -17.26 0.52
N ARG A 213 8.00 -18.07 1.09
CA ARG A 213 7.81 -18.22 2.53
C ARG A 213 9.11 -18.45 3.30
N ASP A 214 9.94 -19.40 2.87
CA ASP A 214 11.18 -19.76 3.56
C ASP A 214 12.20 -18.61 3.48
N ALA A 215 12.30 -17.97 2.31
CA ALA A 215 13.14 -16.80 2.14
C ALA A 215 12.66 -15.61 2.98
N LEU A 216 11.35 -15.38 3.06
CA LEU A 216 10.75 -14.34 3.88
C LEU A 216 11.02 -14.59 5.36
N GLU A 217 10.81 -15.82 5.85
CA GLU A 217 11.10 -16.18 7.24
C GLU A 217 12.56 -15.90 7.60
N LYS A 218 13.48 -16.23 6.69
CA LYS A 218 14.90 -15.95 6.87
C LYS A 218 15.17 -14.44 6.95
N LEU A 219 14.61 -13.65 6.03
CA LEU A 219 14.76 -12.19 6.04
C LEU A 219 14.28 -11.59 7.35
N ILE A 220 13.17 -12.09 7.91
CA ILE A 220 12.63 -11.65 9.19
C ILE A 220 13.60 -11.97 10.32
N LYS A 221 14.04 -13.22 10.44
CA LYS A 221 15.00 -13.64 11.48
C LYS A 221 16.31 -12.87 11.44
N ASP A 222 16.78 -12.51 10.24
CA ASP A 222 18.05 -11.81 10.04
C ASP A 222 17.95 -10.30 10.32
N ASN A 223 16.75 -9.71 10.36
CA ASN A 223 16.56 -8.23 10.35
C ASN A 223 15.49 -7.70 11.32
N TRP A 224 15.01 -8.52 12.26
CA TRP A 224 14.04 -8.10 13.27
C TRP A 224 14.66 -8.07 14.66
#